data_AF-A0A529QCA9-F1
#
_entry.id   AF-A0A529QCA9-F1
#
_cell.length_a   1.000
_cell.length_b   1.000
_cell.length_c   1.000
_cell.angle_alpha   90.00
_cell.angle_beta   90.00
_cell.angle_gamma   90.00
#
_symmetry.space_group_name_H-M   'P 1'
#
loop_
_entity.id
_entity.type
_entity.pdbx_description
1 polymer ?
#
loop_
_entity_poly.entity_id
_entity_poly.type
_entity_poly.pdbx_seq_one_letter_code
_entity_poly.pdbx_strand_id
1 'polypeptide(L)'
;TGTLLKVGSMATLNEEARRILLIIIETGARPSEICNLDAKTIMLADPVPHLVIEPREDPDDPREIKTESSRRKVPLVGVALEAAKKQPAGFPQYRNKENNLSAALNAYFKENDLFPTPAHKIYSLRHSFEDRMKVGGIDAELRKIIMGHSIDRPDYGVGGTLEWRQENLMRIALPFDPAIV
;
A
#
# COMPACT_ATOMS: atom_id res chain seq x y z
N THR A 1 6.39 -12.62 9.04
CA THR A 1 5.47 -12.92 7.92
C THR A 1 4.45 -14.02 8.25
N GLY A 2 4.72 -14.92 9.22
CA GLY A 2 3.87 -16.11 9.46
C GLY A 2 2.45 -15.90 10.03
N THR A 3 2.10 -14.72 10.57
CA THR A 3 0.78 -14.51 11.20
C THR A 3 -0.18 -13.72 10.32
N LEU A 4 0.27 -12.61 9.72
CA LEU A 4 -0.63 -11.69 9.01
C LEU A 4 -1.12 -12.25 7.67
N LEU A 5 -0.23 -12.85 6.87
CA LEU A 5 -0.56 -13.42 5.56
C LEU A 5 -0.93 -14.91 5.61
N LYS A 6 -1.28 -15.42 6.79
CA LYS A 6 -1.79 -16.77 6.94
C LYS A 6 -3.25 -16.83 6.52
N VAL A 7 -3.63 -17.88 5.79
CA VAL A 7 -5.03 -18.15 5.44
C VAL A 7 -5.88 -18.18 6.71
N GLY A 8 -6.99 -17.46 6.69
CA GLY A 8 -7.92 -17.36 7.82
C GLY A 8 -7.69 -16.15 8.74
N SER A 9 -6.50 -15.55 8.78
CA SER A 9 -6.19 -14.43 9.70
C SER A 9 -7.11 -13.21 9.52
N MET A 10 -7.68 -13.05 8.33
CA MET A 10 -8.57 -11.93 7.97
C MET A 10 -9.94 -12.42 7.45
N ALA A 11 -10.33 -13.65 7.75
CA ALA A 11 -11.52 -14.28 7.15
C ALA A 11 -12.82 -13.53 7.47
N THR A 12 -12.94 -12.97 8.67
CA THR A 12 -14.13 -12.24 9.13
C THR A 12 -14.05 -10.73 8.87
N LEU A 13 -12.90 -10.23 8.43
CA LEU A 13 -12.79 -8.85 7.94
C LEU A 13 -13.51 -8.73 6.60
N ASN A 14 -14.32 -7.69 6.44
CA ASN A 14 -15.03 -7.44 5.19
C ASN A 14 -14.05 -7.33 4.00
N GLU A 15 -14.55 -7.68 2.80
CA GLU A 15 -13.69 -7.88 1.63
C GLU A 15 -12.94 -6.61 1.21
N GLU A 16 -13.59 -5.45 1.22
CA GLU A 16 -12.93 -4.19 0.83
C GLU A 16 -11.82 -3.82 1.81
N ALA A 17 -12.08 -3.85 3.12
CA ALA A 17 -11.06 -3.55 4.12
C ALA A 17 -9.87 -4.53 4.04
N ARG A 18 -10.16 -5.82 3.82
CA ARG A 18 -9.13 -6.85 3.63
C ARG A 18 -8.29 -6.56 2.39
N ARG A 19 -8.90 -6.27 1.25
CA ARG A 19 -8.18 -5.99 0.00
C ARG A 19 -7.36 -4.69 0.10
N ILE A 20 -7.90 -3.64 0.74
CA ILE A 20 -7.15 -2.40 1.02
C ILE A 20 -5.90 -2.72 1.82
N LEU A 21 -6.04 -3.49 2.90
CA LEU A 21 -4.94 -3.89 3.75
C LEU A 21 -3.87 -4.71 3.02
N LEU A 22 -4.28 -5.68 2.19
CA LEU A 22 -3.37 -6.47 1.36
C LEU A 22 -2.59 -5.59 0.37
N ILE A 23 -3.23 -4.56 -0.19
CA ILE A 23 -2.56 -3.58 -1.04
C ILE A 23 -1.55 -2.75 -0.24
N ILE A 24 -1.91 -2.26 0.94
CA ILE A 24 -1.02 -1.48 1.81
C ILE A 24 0.25 -2.27 2.13
N ILE A 25 0.12 -3.57 2.42
CA ILE A 25 1.25 -4.43 2.77
C ILE A 25 2.36 -4.34 1.72
N GLU A 26 2.05 -4.47 0.42
CA GLU A 26 3.06 -4.51 -0.65
C GLU A 26 3.31 -3.19 -1.38
N THR A 27 2.64 -2.11 -1.00
CA THR A 27 2.83 -0.79 -1.65
C THR A 27 3.36 0.26 -0.69
N GLY A 28 3.20 0.07 0.62
CA GLY A 28 3.47 1.10 1.63
C GLY A 28 2.60 2.35 1.48
N ALA A 29 1.58 2.34 0.62
CA ALA A 29 0.64 3.43 0.48
C ALA A 29 -0.18 3.61 1.77
N ARG A 30 -0.65 4.83 2.00
CA ARG A 30 -1.49 5.16 3.14
C ARG A 30 -2.87 4.52 2.98
N PRO A 31 -3.55 4.14 4.08
CA PRO A 31 -4.93 3.67 4.00
C PRO A 31 -5.87 4.63 3.27
N SER A 32 -5.68 5.93 3.49
CA SER A 32 -6.43 7.02 2.85
C SER A 32 -6.17 7.13 1.34
N GLU A 33 -4.96 6.79 0.87
CA GLU A 33 -4.65 6.73 -0.56
C GLU A 33 -5.38 5.55 -1.21
N ILE A 34 -5.31 4.37 -0.59
CA ILE A 34 -5.85 3.13 -1.18
C ILE A 34 -7.37 3.11 -1.20
N CYS A 35 -8.04 3.52 -0.12
CA CYS A 35 -9.51 3.47 -0.04
C CYS A 35 -10.22 4.41 -1.01
N ASN A 36 -9.48 5.34 -1.61
CA ASN A 36 -9.97 6.33 -2.55
C ASN A 36 -9.60 6.03 -4.01
N LEU A 37 -8.94 4.91 -4.27
CA LEU A 37 -8.72 4.44 -5.62
C LEU A 37 -10.06 4.19 -6.33
N ASP A 38 -10.02 4.28 -7.65
CA ASP A 38 -11.10 4.01 -8.58
C ASP A 38 -10.54 3.40 -9.88
N ALA A 39 -11.42 3.04 -10.81
CA ALA A 39 -11.03 2.43 -12.08
C ALA A 39 -10.02 3.26 -12.92
N LYS A 40 -9.90 4.57 -12.66
CA LYS A 40 -8.94 5.44 -13.38
C LYS A 40 -7.58 5.49 -12.72
N THR A 41 -7.44 4.95 -11.51
CA THR A 41 -6.21 4.97 -10.71
C THR A 41 -5.65 3.57 -10.44
N ILE A 42 -6.34 2.52 -10.90
CA ILE A 42 -5.91 1.12 -10.85
C ILE A 42 -5.66 0.62 -12.28
N MET A 43 -4.40 0.68 -12.72
CA MET A 43 -4.01 0.39 -14.11
C MET A 43 -3.69 -1.09 -14.30
N LEU A 44 -4.69 -1.98 -14.23
CA LEU A 44 -4.48 -3.44 -14.33
C LEU A 44 -4.12 -3.93 -15.74
N ALA A 45 -4.50 -3.18 -16.78
CA ALA A 45 -4.30 -3.57 -18.17
C ALA A 45 -2.95 -3.08 -18.76
N ASP A 46 -2.22 -2.25 -18.01
CA ASP A 46 -0.92 -1.74 -18.43
C ASP A 46 0.13 -2.87 -18.42
N PRO A 47 1.21 -2.77 -19.24
CA PRO A 47 2.28 -3.77 -19.25
C PRO A 47 2.87 -4.05 -17.86
N VAL A 48 2.92 -3.01 -17.02
CA VAL A 48 3.20 -3.12 -15.59
C VAL A 48 1.95 -2.67 -14.83
N PRO A 49 1.19 -3.60 -14.23
CA PRO A 49 0.06 -3.25 -13.38
C PRO A 49 0.50 -2.35 -12.23
N HIS A 50 -0.17 -1.21 -12.05
CA HIS A 50 0.23 -0.23 -11.04
C HIS A 50 -0.94 0.60 -10.51
N LEU A 51 -0.70 1.26 -9.38
CA LEU A 51 -1.57 2.28 -8.83
C LEU A 51 -1.05 3.66 -9.21
N VAL A 52 -1.96 4.57 -9.55
CA VAL A 52 -1.69 6.00 -9.67
C VAL A 52 -2.18 6.67 -8.39
N ILE A 53 -1.25 7.07 -7.54
CA ILE A 53 -1.55 7.74 -6.28
C ILE A 53 -1.44 9.24 -6.48
N GLU A 54 -2.51 9.93 -6.09
CA GLU A 54 -2.69 11.37 -6.25
C GLU A 54 -2.74 12.06 -4.89
N PRO A 55 -2.32 13.34 -4.78
CA PRO A 55 -2.27 14.07 -3.52
C PRO A 55 -3.66 14.16 -2.90
N ARG A 56 -3.79 13.78 -1.63
CA ARG A 56 -4.98 13.99 -0.80
C ARG A 56 -4.60 14.49 0.59
N GLU A 57 -5.58 14.99 1.32
CA GLU A 57 -5.39 15.41 2.72
C GLU A 57 -5.35 14.14 3.56
N ASP A 58 -4.22 13.84 4.18
CA ASP A 58 -4.12 12.74 5.13
C ASP A 58 -4.35 13.28 6.55
N PRO A 59 -5.45 12.94 7.23
CA PRO A 59 -5.70 13.38 8.60
C PRO A 59 -4.73 12.77 9.62
N ASP A 60 -4.11 11.62 9.32
CA ASP A 60 -3.13 10.96 10.19
C ASP A 60 -1.70 11.52 9.98
N ASP A 61 -1.47 12.26 8.88
CA ASP A 61 -0.22 12.97 8.59
C ASP A 61 -0.48 14.36 7.96
N PRO A 62 -1.13 15.28 8.71
CA PRO A 62 -1.54 16.59 8.18
C PRO A 62 -0.34 17.53 7.93
N ARG A 63 0.87 17.09 8.28
CA ARG A 63 2.12 17.86 8.19
C ARG A 63 2.78 17.70 6.83
N GLU A 64 2.44 16.69 6.05
CA GLU A 64 2.95 16.55 4.70
C GLU A 64 2.18 17.50 3.78
N ILE A 65 2.80 18.64 3.47
CA ILE A 65 2.32 19.57 2.44
C ILE A 65 2.12 18.73 1.18
N LYS A 66 0.90 18.70 0.64
CA LYS A 66 0.53 18.01 -0.61
C LYS A 66 1.37 18.55 -1.76
N THR A 67 2.54 17.96 -1.91
CA THR A 67 3.56 18.37 -2.86
C THR A 67 3.42 17.52 -4.10
N GLU A 68 3.94 17.99 -5.23
CA GLU A 68 4.00 17.20 -6.47
C GLU A 68 4.64 15.82 -6.25
N SER A 69 5.55 15.67 -5.29
CA SER A 69 6.17 14.38 -4.93
C SER A 69 5.20 13.32 -4.38
N SER A 70 3.99 13.70 -3.97
CA SER A 70 2.95 12.73 -3.58
C SER A 70 2.30 12.05 -4.78
N ARG A 71 2.35 12.68 -5.98
CA ARG A 71 1.96 12.06 -7.25
C ARG A 71 2.96 10.97 -7.61
N ARG A 72 2.51 9.72 -7.60
CA ARG A 72 3.40 8.61 -7.92
C ARG A 72 2.68 7.43 -8.53
N LYS A 73 3.44 6.64 -9.27
CA LYS A 73 3.03 5.33 -9.77
C LYS A 73 3.72 4.24 -8.98
N VAL A 74 2.94 3.35 -8.38
CA VAL A 74 3.42 2.23 -7.56
C VAL A 74 3.06 0.91 -8.24
N PRO A 75 4.03 0.14 -8.74
CA PRO A 75 3.77 -1.18 -9.31
C PRO A 75 3.10 -2.11 -8.30
N LEU A 76 2.11 -2.87 -8.78
CA LEU A 76 1.43 -3.90 -8.02
C LEU A 76 2.21 -5.22 -8.13
N VAL A 77 2.63 -5.75 -6.98
CA VAL A 77 3.35 -7.03 -6.86
C VAL A 77 2.74 -7.88 -5.75
N GLY A 78 3.05 -9.17 -5.75
CA GLY A 78 2.64 -10.10 -4.69
C GLY A 78 1.12 -10.08 -4.41
N VAL A 79 0.76 -10.10 -3.13
CA VAL A 79 -0.65 -10.14 -2.71
C VAL A 79 -1.44 -8.89 -3.07
N ALA A 80 -0.77 -7.72 -3.24
CA ALA A 80 -1.44 -6.50 -3.64
C ALA A 80 -2.00 -6.56 -5.07
N LEU A 81 -1.27 -7.20 -5.99
CA LEU A 81 -1.75 -7.39 -7.37
C LEU A 81 -3.03 -8.24 -7.40
N GLU A 82 -3.05 -9.34 -6.65
CA GLU A 82 -4.22 -10.21 -6.58
C GLU A 82 -5.41 -9.50 -5.92
N ALA A 83 -5.18 -8.73 -4.85
CA ALA A 83 -6.21 -7.92 -4.21
C ALA A 83 -6.78 -6.85 -5.15
N ALA A 84 -5.92 -6.16 -5.91
CA ALA A 84 -6.34 -5.15 -6.88
C ALA A 84 -7.16 -5.75 -8.04
N LYS A 85 -6.80 -6.95 -8.52
CA LYS A 85 -7.57 -7.67 -9.56
C LYS A 85 -9.01 -7.98 -9.12
N LYS A 86 -9.24 -8.19 -7.82
CA LYS A 86 -10.59 -8.41 -7.26
C LYS A 86 -11.37 -7.10 -7.05
N GLN A 87 -10.70 -5.95 -7.12
CA GLN A 87 -11.31 -4.64 -6.91
C GLN A 87 -10.96 -3.62 -8.02
N PRO A 88 -11.23 -3.91 -9.31
CA PRO A 88 -10.84 -3.03 -10.41
C PRO A 88 -11.55 -1.68 -10.39
N ALA A 89 -12.71 -1.57 -9.74
CA ALA A 89 -13.48 -0.34 -9.64
C ALA A 89 -13.11 0.54 -8.43
N GLY A 90 -12.16 0.12 -7.59
CA GLY A 90 -11.84 0.78 -6.32
C GLY A 90 -12.78 0.41 -5.18
N PHE A 91 -12.79 1.18 -4.09
CA PHE A 91 -13.37 0.76 -2.80
C PHE A 91 -14.59 1.59 -2.38
N PRO A 92 -15.78 1.38 -2.98
CA PRO A 92 -16.96 2.20 -2.73
C PRO A 92 -17.43 2.18 -1.27
N GLN A 93 -17.21 1.12 -0.51
CA GLN A 93 -17.60 1.06 0.90
C GLN A 93 -16.83 2.08 1.74
N TYR A 94 -15.54 2.29 1.43
CA TYR A 94 -14.59 3.12 2.19
C TYR A 94 -14.15 4.41 1.49
N ARG A 95 -14.66 4.70 0.29
CA ARG A 95 -14.36 5.94 -0.42
C ARG A 95 -14.77 7.16 0.41
N ASN A 96 -13.82 8.08 0.61
CA ASN A 96 -13.94 9.27 1.47
C ASN A 96 -14.38 8.94 2.91
N LYS A 97 -14.04 7.74 3.41
CA LYS A 97 -14.35 7.26 4.77
C LYS A 97 -13.09 6.68 5.43
N GLU A 98 -11.99 7.39 5.29
CA GLU A 98 -10.65 7.04 5.77
C GLU A 98 -10.66 6.74 7.26
N ASN A 99 -11.34 7.59 8.05
CA ASN A 99 -11.47 7.42 9.50
C ASN A 99 -12.21 6.12 9.85
N ASN A 100 -13.28 5.78 9.12
CA ASN A 100 -14.04 4.56 9.36
C ASN A 100 -13.22 3.31 9.00
N LEU A 101 -12.45 3.38 7.90
CA LEU A 101 -11.52 2.32 7.52
C LEU A 101 -10.45 2.12 8.60
N SER A 102 -9.78 3.20 9.00
CA SER A 102 -8.72 3.18 10.00
C SER A 102 -9.22 2.61 11.32
N ALA A 103 -10.40 3.05 11.79
CA ALA A 103 -11.03 2.51 12.99
C ALA A 103 -11.33 1.01 12.86
N ALA A 104 -11.96 0.58 11.75
CA ALA A 104 -12.32 -0.82 11.53
C ALA A 104 -11.08 -1.74 11.48
N LEU A 105 -10.04 -1.34 10.75
CA LEU A 105 -8.81 -2.13 10.63
C LEU A 105 -8.05 -2.21 11.96
N ASN A 106 -7.90 -1.09 12.67
CA ASN A 106 -7.20 -1.08 13.97
C ASN A 106 -7.96 -1.87 15.04
N ALA A 107 -9.30 -1.79 15.06
CA ALA A 107 -10.13 -2.60 15.96
C ALA A 107 -9.97 -4.09 15.65
N TYR A 108 -10.12 -4.47 14.38
CA TYR A 108 -9.98 -5.87 13.93
C TYR A 108 -8.60 -6.45 14.31
N PHE A 109 -7.52 -5.72 14.05
CA PHE A 109 -6.18 -6.20 14.38
C PHE A 109 -5.96 -6.37 15.87
N LYS A 110 -6.55 -5.49 16.69
CA LYS A 110 -6.45 -5.57 18.15
C LYS A 110 -7.27 -6.73 18.70
N GLU A 111 -8.47 -6.95 18.20
CA GLU A 111 -9.37 -8.03 18.64
C GLU A 111 -8.87 -9.42 18.23
N ASN A 112 -8.05 -9.52 17.18
CA ASN A 112 -7.53 -10.77 16.63
C ASN A 112 -6.02 -10.96 16.88
N ASP A 113 -5.41 -10.17 17.77
CA ASP A 113 -3.98 -10.25 18.13
C ASP A 113 -3.02 -10.26 16.92
N LEU A 114 -3.35 -9.47 15.90
CA LEU A 114 -2.57 -9.39 14.66
C LEU A 114 -1.43 -8.37 14.73
N PHE A 115 -1.43 -7.49 15.73
CA PHE A 115 -0.33 -6.56 15.95
C PHE A 115 0.83 -7.24 16.69
N PRO A 116 2.10 -7.03 16.25
CA PRO A 116 3.25 -7.56 16.97
C PRO A 116 3.38 -7.02 18.39
N THR A 117 2.99 -5.76 18.63
CA THR A 117 2.96 -5.14 19.96
C THR A 117 1.79 -4.16 20.08
N PRO A 118 1.35 -3.79 21.30
CA PRO A 118 0.25 -2.83 21.50
C PRO A 118 0.49 -1.42 20.95
N ALA A 119 1.75 -1.06 20.66
CA ALA A 119 2.11 0.22 20.08
C ALA A 119 1.90 0.27 18.56
N HIS A 120 1.77 -0.89 17.89
CA HIS A 120 1.56 -0.94 16.46
C HIS A 120 0.14 -0.47 16.09
N LYS A 121 0.06 0.10 14.90
CA LYS A 121 -1.17 0.52 14.22
C LYS A 121 -1.12 0.03 12.78
N ILE A 122 -2.21 0.18 12.04
CA ILE A 122 -2.21 -0.14 10.60
C ILE A 122 -1.13 0.65 9.85
N TYR A 123 -0.91 1.92 10.23
CA TYR A 123 0.16 2.75 9.67
C TYR A 123 1.56 2.13 9.83
N SER A 124 1.79 1.26 10.83
CA SER A 124 3.06 0.55 11.00
C SER A 124 3.40 -0.37 9.83
N LEU A 125 2.42 -0.79 9.02
CA LEU A 125 2.67 -1.57 7.80
C LEU A 125 3.45 -0.78 6.75
N ARG A 126 3.24 0.53 6.66
CA ARG A 126 4.02 1.42 5.79
C ARG A 126 5.49 1.46 6.19
N HIS A 127 5.78 1.56 7.49
CA HIS A 127 7.15 1.46 7.99
C HIS A 127 7.77 0.09 7.72
N SER A 128 7.00 -0.99 7.94
CA SER A 128 7.46 -2.35 7.62
C SER A 128 7.80 -2.51 6.13
N PHE A 129 7.00 -1.93 5.23
CA PHE A 129 7.31 -1.91 3.81
C PHE A 129 8.60 -1.15 3.49
N GLU A 130 8.80 0.04 4.07
CA GLU A 130 10.05 0.79 3.89
C GLU A 130 11.27 0.02 4.39
N ASP A 131 11.16 -0.65 5.54
CA ASP A 131 12.24 -1.47 6.09
C ASP A 131 12.53 -2.70 5.25
N ARG A 132 11.51 -3.34 4.66
CA ARG A 132 11.71 -4.40 3.66
C ARG A 132 12.48 -3.89 2.44
N MET A 133 12.16 -2.70 1.95
CA MET A 133 12.92 -2.09 0.86
C MET A 133 14.39 -1.83 1.25
N LYS A 134 14.66 -1.38 2.47
CA LYS A 134 16.04 -1.18 2.98
C LYS A 134 16.81 -2.50 3.03
N VAL A 135 16.22 -3.53 3.65
CA VAL A 135 16.82 -4.87 3.78
C VAL A 135 17.04 -5.51 2.41
N GLY A 136 16.12 -5.30 1.46
CA GLY A 136 16.22 -5.75 0.08
C GLY A 136 17.24 -4.98 -0.77
N GLY A 137 17.95 -4.00 -0.21
CA GLY A 137 18.95 -3.22 -0.92
C GLY A 137 18.39 -2.29 -2.00
N ILE A 138 17.12 -1.89 -1.88
CA ILE A 138 16.49 -0.97 -2.84
C ILE A 138 17.04 0.44 -2.61
N ASP A 139 17.44 1.07 -3.72
CA ASP A 139 18.02 2.40 -3.75
C ASP A 139 17.20 3.43 -2.95
N ALA A 140 17.89 4.33 -2.24
CA ALA A 140 17.26 5.28 -1.34
C ALA A 140 16.33 6.26 -2.05
N GLU A 141 16.66 6.67 -3.28
CA GLU A 141 15.82 7.56 -4.08
C GLU A 141 14.56 6.82 -4.55
N LEU A 142 14.71 5.59 -5.04
CA LEU A 142 13.54 4.75 -5.39
C LEU A 142 12.62 4.55 -4.17
N ARG A 143 13.16 4.30 -2.98
CA ARG A 143 12.35 4.19 -1.75
C ARG A 143 11.57 5.48 -1.48
N LYS A 144 12.19 6.65 -1.62
CA LYS A 144 11.50 7.94 -1.47
C LYS A 144 10.39 8.11 -2.50
N ILE A 145 10.64 7.77 -3.76
CA ILE A 145 9.65 7.83 -4.85
C ILE A 145 8.45 6.93 -4.54
N ILE A 146 8.67 5.66 -4.16
CA ILE A 146 7.57 4.72 -3.87
C ILE A 146 6.79 5.13 -2.61
N MET A 147 7.48 5.67 -1.60
CA MET A 147 6.83 6.16 -0.38
C MET A 147 6.12 7.50 -0.59
N GLY A 148 6.50 8.28 -1.61
CA GLY A 148 6.00 9.66 -1.79
C GLY A 148 6.69 10.67 -0.86
N HIS A 149 7.89 10.37 -0.38
CA HIS A 149 8.68 11.28 0.45
C HIS A 149 9.33 12.38 -0.41
N SER A 150 9.53 13.56 0.18
CA SER A 150 10.23 14.66 -0.49
C SER A 150 11.67 14.28 -0.85
N ILE A 151 12.12 14.78 -2.00
CA ILE A 151 13.49 14.60 -2.50
C ILE A 151 14.13 15.99 -2.56
N ASP A 152 15.23 16.17 -1.83
CA ASP A 152 15.95 17.44 -1.73
C ASP A 152 16.90 17.65 -2.91
N ARG A 153 16.36 17.55 -4.13
CA ARG A 153 17.03 17.90 -5.39
C ARG A 153 15.99 18.17 -6.48
N PRO A 154 16.32 18.91 -7.55
CA PRO A 154 15.40 19.12 -8.66
C PRO A 154 15.02 17.78 -9.31
N ASP A 155 13.76 17.67 -9.73
CA ASP A 155 13.25 16.47 -10.38
C ASP A 155 13.86 16.33 -11.78
N TYR A 156 14.76 15.36 -11.96
CA TYR A 156 15.42 15.07 -13.22
C TYR A 156 15.14 13.62 -13.64
N GLY A 157 14.60 13.47 -14.84
CA GLY A 157 14.22 12.17 -15.40
C GLY A 157 12.92 11.64 -14.80
N VAL A 158 12.60 10.37 -15.09
CA VAL A 158 11.34 9.74 -14.65
C VAL A 158 11.48 8.97 -13.34
N GLY A 159 12.64 8.99 -12.68
CA GLY A 159 12.90 8.21 -11.46
C GLY A 159 12.86 6.68 -11.68
N GLY A 160 13.36 6.21 -12.83
CA GLY A 160 13.33 4.80 -13.26
C GLY A 160 12.01 4.36 -13.90
N THR A 161 12.08 3.41 -14.84
CA THR A 161 10.88 2.89 -15.54
C THR A 161 10.00 2.05 -14.61
N LEU A 162 8.73 1.86 -14.95
CA LEU A 162 7.81 1.06 -14.13
C LEU A 162 8.26 -0.40 -14.02
N GLU A 163 8.85 -0.96 -15.09
CA GLU A 163 9.38 -2.31 -15.14
C GLU A 163 10.53 -2.47 -14.15
N TRP A 164 11.47 -1.52 -14.14
CA TRP A 164 12.59 -1.53 -13.20
C TRP A 164 12.12 -1.38 -11.75
N ARG A 165 11.12 -0.52 -11.50
CA ARG A 165 10.50 -0.39 -10.17
C ARG A 165 9.83 -1.70 -9.75
N GLN A 166 9.06 -2.32 -10.63
CA GLN A 166 8.39 -3.59 -10.36
C GLN A 166 9.39 -4.69 -10.04
N GLU A 167 10.48 -4.79 -10.82
CA GLU A 167 11.56 -5.75 -10.57
C GLU A 167 12.15 -5.59 -9.17
N ASN A 168 12.41 -4.35 -8.74
CA ASN A 168 12.90 -4.08 -7.39
C ASN A 168 11.88 -4.45 -6.31
N LEU A 169 10.59 -4.11 -6.50
CA LEU A 169 9.54 -4.44 -5.53
C LEU A 169 9.28 -5.96 -5.45
N MET A 170 9.40 -6.70 -6.56
CA MET A 170 9.28 -8.17 -6.55
C MET A 170 10.33 -8.85 -5.65
N ARG A 171 11.53 -8.26 -5.49
CA ARG A 171 12.59 -8.81 -4.62
C ARG A 171 12.20 -8.82 -3.15
N ILE A 172 11.28 -7.96 -2.74
CA ILE A 172 10.85 -7.85 -1.35
C ILE A 172 9.43 -8.36 -1.11
N ALA A 173 8.71 -8.78 -2.16
CA ALA A 173 7.34 -9.26 -2.07
C ALA A 173 7.24 -10.45 -1.11
N LEU A 174 6.21 -10.45 -0.26
CA LEU A 174 6.02 -11.49 0.72
C LEU A 174 5.42 -12.75 0.06
N PRO A 175 5.86 -13.95 0.46
CA PRO A 175 5.14 -15.17 0.09
C PRO A 175 3.75 -15.14 0.71
N PHE A 176 2.75 -15.59 -0.05
CA PHE A 176 1.36 -15.66 0.38
C PHE A 176 0.65 -16.85 -0.27
N ASP A 177 -0.44 -17.28 0.35
CA ASP A 177 -1.37 -18.24 -0.25
C ASP A 177 -2.49 -17.47 -0.96
N PRO A 178 -2.79 -17.73 -2.25
CA PRO A 178 -3.86 -17.06 -2.98
C PRO A 178 -5.23 -17.10 -2.32
N ALA A 179 -5.49 -18.09 -1.45
CA ALA A 179 -6.74 -18.20 -0.69
C ALA A 179 -6.96 -17.07 0.34
N ILE A 180 -5.96 -16.21 0.57
CA ILE A 180 -6.10 -15.06 1.47
C ILE A 180 -6.87 -13.88 0.86
N VAL A 181 -6.97 -13.83 -0.47
CA VAL A 181 -7.48 -12.68 -1.24
C VAL A 181 -8.99 -12.74 -1.43
#